data_AF-A0A849U5A5-F1
#
_entry.id   AF-A0A849U5A5-F1
#
_cell.length_a   1.000
_cell.length_b   1.000
_cell.length_c   1.000
_cell.angle_alpha   90.00
_cell.angle_beta   90.00
_cell.angle_gamma   90.00
#
_symmetry.space_group_name_H-M   'P 1'
#
loop_
_entity.id
_entity.type
_entity.pdbx_description
1 polymer ?
#
loop_
_entity_poly.entity_id
_entity_poly.type
_entity_poly.pdbx_seq_one_letter_code
_entity_poly.pdbx_strand_id
1 'polypeptide(L)'
;MAIRISIANQKGGCGKTSTAINLSDALRRSNYKVLFFDCDPQANATKLLQMAPEANPGVTELLLNPGMKVEECMTATKLPNVSLVRGNIRLASVENRLRDPAVYPIPIGVLKNKVRKDLPFDFVIFDTPPSLSLITMNALSASDYVIVPMESGSGFSFDGLDDLLNIISTVQGSVQADLSILGVLLTKHDARRNVCQAVFQMVKDRFKEDFLETTISMSTSAQKAELQRDTVLQFDRKCSASRDYLMLAQEVVTRLKVKPVTKTKGEGTRVVTESVTEEPVQVG
;
A
#
# COMPACT_ATOMS: atom_id res chain seq x y z
N MET A 1 3.35 8.92 14.05
CA MET A 1 4.01 9.08 12.73
C MET A 1 3.55 7.93 11.87
N ALA A 2 3.19 8.20 10.62
CA ALA A 2 2.77 7.18 9.67
C ALA A 2 3.95 6.28 9.29
N ILE A 3 3.73 4.97 9.30
CA ILE A 3 4.70 3.97 8.84
C ILE A 3 4.49 3.75 7.34
N ARG A 4 5.55 3.92 6.56
CA ARG A 4 5.46 3.90 5.09
C ARG A 4 6.05 2.60 4.56
N ILE A 5 5.25 1.78 3.88
CA ILE A 5 5.60 0.43 3.44
C ILE A 5 5.38 0.32 1.93
N SER A 6 6.43 0.01 1.18
CA SER A 6 6.31 -0.36 -0.23
C SER A 6 6.14 -1.86 -0.40
N ILE A 7 5.27 -2.25 -1.33
CA ILE A 7 5.16 -3.63 -1.78
C ILE A 7 5.87 -3.72 -3.14
N ALA A 8 7.07 -4.31 -3.17
CA ALA A 8 7.95 -4.25 -4.35
C ALA A 8 8.61 -5.58 -4.71
N ASN A 9 8.64 -5.86 -6.01
CA ASN A 9 9.36 -6.96 -6.65
C ASN A 9 9.34 -6.72 -8.18
N GLN A 10 10.46 -6.97 -8.87
CA GLN A 10 10.55 -6.85 -10.32
C GLN A 10 9.66 -7.85 -11.08
N LYS A 11 9.35 -9.00 -10.48
CA LYS A 11 8.54 -10.04 -11.14
C LYS A 11 7.07 -9.64 -11.22
N GLY A 12 6.49 -9.74 -12.41
CA GLY A 12 5.03 -9.67 -12.60
C GLY A 12 4.31 -10.84 -11.93
N GLY A 13 3.09 -10.64 -11.45
CA GLY A 13 2.24 -11.73 -10.96
C GLY A 13 2.62 -12.37 -9.61
N CYS A 14 3.61 -11.82 -8.89
CA CYS A 14 4.00 -12.30 -7.55
C CYS A 14 3.07 -11.86 -6.41
N GLY A 15 2.03 -11.07 -6.72
CA GLY A 15 1.01 -10.64 -5.76
C GLY A 15 1.24 -9.28 -5.10
N LYS A 16 1.98 -8.35 -5.73
CA LYS A 16 2.18 -6.98 -5.21
C LYS A 16 0.87 -6.23 -4.93
N THR A 17 0.09 -5.97 -5.98
CA THR A 17 -1.20 -5.29 -5.89
C THR A 17 -2.16 -6.02 -4.94
N SER A 18 -2.27 -7.35 -5.07
CA SER A 18 -3.12 -8.16 -4.20
C SER A 18 -2.70 -8.04 -2.74
N THR A 19 -1.39 -8.04 -2.45
CA THR A 19 -0.87 -7.87 -1.08
C THR A 19 -1.14 -6.47 -0.58
N ALA A 20 -0.80 -5.43 -1.35
CA ALA A 20 -0.99 -4.04 -0.96
C ALA A 20 -2.45 -3.77 -0.56
N ILE A 21 -3.39 -4.19 -1.41
CA ILE A 21 -4.83 -3.97 -1.21
C ILE A 21 -5.34 -4.75 0.00
N ASN A 22 -5.05 -6.05 0.08
CA ASN A 22 -5.62 -6.89 1.15
C ASN A 22 -4.95 -6.65 2.51
N LEU A 23 -3.66 -6.28 2.53
CA LEU A 23 -3.01 -5.78 3.74
C LEU A 23 -3.67 -4.49 4.22
N SER A 24 -3.97 -3.56 3.32
CA SER A 24 -4.70 -2.33 3.66
C SER A 24 -6.11 -2.63 4.20
N ASP A 25 -6.83 -3.59 3.58
CA ASP A 25 -8.14 -4.02 4.07
C ASP A 25 -8.08 -4.71 5.43
N ALA A 26 -7.02 -5.46 5.71
CA ALA A 26 -6.80 -6.10 7.01
C ALA A 26 -6.43 -5.08 8.08
N LEU A 27 -5.52 -4.13 7.79
CA LEU A 27 -5.12 -3.07 8.71
C LEU A 27 -6.30 -2.18 9.12
N ARG A 28 -7.13 -1.76 8.16
CA ARG A 28 -8.31 -0.92 8.46
C ARG A 28 -9.38 -1.64 9.28
N ARG A 29 -9.48 -2.98 9.19
CA ARG A 29 -10.35 -3.80 10.08
C ARG A 29 -9.86 -3.78 11.52
N SER A 30 -8.56 -3.60 11.73
CA SER A 30 -7.94 -3.39 13.03
C SER A 30 -7.93 -1.91 13.45
N ASN A 31 -8.78 -1.08 12.86
CA ASN A 31 -8.95 0.36 13.13
C ASN A 31 -7.76 1.26 12.78
N TYR A 32 -6.80 0.78 11.99
CA TYR A 32 -5.73 1.64 11.47
C TYR A 32 -6.21 2.47 10.28
N LYS A 33 -5.80 3.73 10.21
CA LYS A 33 -5.98 4.61 9.05
C LYS A 33 -4.87 4.35 8.03
N VAL A 34 -5.26 4.07 6.80
CA VAL A 34 -4.31 3.74 5.72
C VAL A 34 -4.42 4.77 4.60
N LEU A 35 -3.27 5.27 4.14
CA LEU A 35 -3.16 5.99 2.88
C LEU A 35 -2.53 5.07 1.84
N PHE A 36 -3.25 4.80 0.77
CA PHE A 36 -2.82 3.92 -0.31
C PHE A 36 -2.32 4.72 -1.51
N PHE A 37 -1.13 4.42 -2.01
CA PHE A 37 -0.60 4.94 -3.26
C PHE A 37 -0.57 3.83 -4.31
N ASP A 38 -1.25 4.06 -5.43
CA ASP A 38 -1.13 3.19 -6.60
C ASP A 38 -0.09 3.78 -7.56
N CYS A 39 1.13 3.27 -7.48
CA CYS A 39 2.26 3.72 -8.30
C CYS A 39 2.41 2.88 -9.58
N ASP A 40 1.53 1.92 -9.87
CA ASP A 40 1.56 1.13 -11.10
C ASP A 40 0.80 1.86 -12.23
N PRO A 41 1.40 2.11 -13.40
CA PRO A 41 0.69 2.66 -14.55
C PRO A 41 -0.56 1.88 -14.96
N GLN A 42 -0.64 0.58 -14.67
CA GLN A 42 -1.84 -0.24 -14.92
C GLN A 42 -3.02 0.14 -14.03
N ALA A 43 -2.76 0.83 -12.92
CA ALA A 43 -3.75 1.37 -11.99
C ALA A 43 -4.78 0.32 -11.51
N ASN A 44 -4.32 -0.91 -11.28
CA ASN A 44 -5.20 -2.03 -10.91
C ASN A 44 -5.80 -1.82 -9.51
N ALA A 45 -5.00 -1.33 -8.56
CA ALA A 45 -5.50 -1.01 -7.23
C ALA A 45 -6.51 0.14 -7.26
N THR A 46 -6.24 1.18 -8.04
CA THR A 46 -7.14 2.32 -8.25
C THR A 46 -8.50 1.85 -8.76
N LYS A 47 -8.51 1.04 -9.82
CA LYS A 47 -9.75 0.49 -10.41
C LYS A 47 -10.57 -0.35 -9.42
N LEU A 48 -9.91 -0.98 -8.45
CA LEU A 48 -10.55 -1.81 -7.42
C LEU A 48 -11.09 -0.96 -6.27
N LEU A 49 -10.31 0.02 -5.79
CA LEU A 49 -10.58 0.78 -4.57
C LEU A 49 -11.48 2.00 -4.77
N GLN A 50 -11.40 2.65 -5.94
CA GLN A 50 -12.14 3.89 -6.20
C GLN A 50 -13.65 3.67 -6.19
N MET A 51 -14.40 4.60 -5.60
CA MET A 51 -15.87 4.57 -5.60
C MET A 51 -16.46 5.10 -6.91
N ALA A 52 -15.89 6.20 -7.40
CA ALA A 52 -16.27 6.85 -8.65
C ALA A 52 -15.04 7.45 -9.32
N PRO A 53 -15.09 7.76 -10.63
CA PRO A 53 -14.06 8.58 -11.26
C PRO A 53 -14.03 9.96 -10.60
N GLU A 54 -12.94 10.27 -9.89
CA GLU A 54 -12.72 11.58 -9.28
C GLU A 54 -11.69 12.38 -10.06
N ALA A 55 -11.88 13.70 -10.13
CA ALA A 55 -11.00 14.61 -10.86
C ALA A 55 -9.69 14.92 -10.11
N ASN A 56 -9.60 14.55 -8.82
CA ASN A 56 -8.42 14.82 -7.98
C ASN A 56 -7.13 14.37 -8.67
N PRO A 57 -6.04 15.14 -8.57
CA PRO A 57 -4.73 14.72 -9.06
C PRO A 57 -4.30 13.38 -8.44
N GLY A 58 -3.50 12.59 -9.16
CA GLY A 58 -2.98 11.30 -8.69
C GLY A 58 -1.46 11.32 -8.47
N VAL A 59 -0.88 10.13 -8.38
CA VAL A 59 0.58 9.93 -8.26
C VAL A 59 1.32 10.61 -9.42
N THR A 60 0.74 10.63 -10.63
CA THR A 60 1.32 11.30 -11.80
C THR A 60 1.55 12.78 -11.55
N GLU A 61 0.51 13.52 -11.16
CA GLU A 61 0.61 14.95 -10.92
C GLU A 61 1.47 15.24 -9.69
N LEU A 62 1.39 14.38 -8.67
CA LEU A 62 2.21 14.52 -7.49
C LEU A 62 3.71 14.39 -7.83
N LEU A 63 4.09 13.51 -8.75
CA LEU A 63 5.47 13.39 -9.24
C LEU A 63 5.87 14.57 -10.15
N LEU A 64 4.96 15.07 -10.99
CA LEU A 64 5.27 16.05 -12.03
C LEU A 64 5.18 17.52 -11.58
N ASN A 65 4.57 17.80 -10.43
CA ASN A 65 4.36 19.16 -9.93
C ASN A 65 5.06 19.35 -8.59
N PRO A 66 6.26 19.96 -8.52
CA PRO A 66 7.02 20.08 -7.27
C PRO A 66 6.25 20.67 -6.09
N GLY A 67 5.37 21.67 -6.33
CA GLY A 67 4.57 22.32 -5.29
C GLY A 67 3.33 21.55 -4.81
N MET A 68 2.92 20.49 -5.51
CA MET A 68 1.70 19.73 -5.17
C MET A 68 1.90 18.89 -3.90
N LYS A 69 0.93 18.98 -3.00
CA LYS A 69 0.91 18.24 -1.73
C LYS A 69 0.07 16.96 -1.85
N VAL A 70 0.39 15.98 -1.00
CA VAL A 70 -0.31 14.68 -0.96
C VAL A 70 -1.79 14.85 -0.69
N GLU A 71 -2.14 15.80 0.18
CA GLU A 71 -3.49 16.05 0.65
C GLU A 71 -4.46 16.45 -0.47
N GLU A 72 -3.96 17.12 -1.50
CA GLU A 72 -4.72 17.52 -2.69
C GLU A 72 -5.08 16.33 -3.59
N CYS A 73 -4.33 15.23 -3.47
CA CYS A 73 -4.47 14.04 -4.29
C CYS A 73 -5.29 12.93 -3.65
N MET A 74 -5.67 13.08 -2.37
CA MET A 74 -6.34 12.03 -1.62
C MET A 74 -7.82 11.94 -2.01
N THR A 75 -8.29 10.74 -2.28
CA THR A 75 -9.69 10.41 -2.54
C THR A 75 -10.20 9.38 -1.54
N ALA A 76 -11.52 9.34 -1.35
CA ALA A 76 -12.14 8.28 -0.58
C ALA A 76 -12.11 6.96 -1.37
N THR A 77 -12.23 5.84 -0.65
CA THR A 77 -12.34 4.52 -1.26
C THR A 77 -13.59 3.82 -0.74
N LYS A 78 -13.96 2.71 -1.39
CA LYS A 78 -15.01 1.83 -0.87
C LYS A 78 -14.64 1.12 0.45
N LEU A 79 -13.39 1.24 0.89
CA LEU A 79 -12.91 0.70 2.16
C LEU A 79 -12.87 1.84 3.20
N PRO A 80 -13.66 1.76 4.29
CA PRO A 80 -13.62 2.79 5.32
C PRO A 80 -12.23 2.86 5.96
N ASN A 81 -11.78 4.05 6.34
CA ASN A 81 -10.44 4.32 6.87
C ASN A 81 -9.28 4.05 5.89
N VAL A 82 -9.55 3.85 4.60
CA VAL A 82 -8.53 3.82 3.54
C VAL A 82 -8.76 4.98 2.58
N SER A 83 -7.78 5.87 2.49
CA SER A 83 -7.71 6.93 1.47
C SER A 83 -6.80 6.48 0.34
N LEU A 84 -7.03 6.99 -0.87
CA LEU A 84 -6.29 6.62 -2.08
C LEU A 84 -5.63 7.84 -2.72
N VAL A 85 -4.38 7.69 -3.13
CA VAL A 85 -3.73 8.52 -4.15
C VAL A 85 -3.63 7.67 -5.41
N ARG A 86 -4.47 8.01 -6.39
CA ARG A 86 -4.73 7.16 -7.56
C ARG A 86 -3.54 7.09 -8.52
N GLY A 87 -3.36 5.93 -9.12
CA GLY A 87 -2.49 5.69 -10.26
C GLY A 87 -3.23 5.94 -11.57
N ASN A 88 -2.47 6.12 -12.66
CA ASN A 88 -3.04 6.12 -14.02
C ASN A 88 -1.94 5.81 -15.06
N ILE A 89 -2.36 5.55 -16.29
CA ILE A 89 -1.48 5.14 -17.39
C ILE A 89 -0.38 6.15 -17.72
N ARG A 90 -0.56 7.44 -17.41
CA ARG A 90 0.46 8.47 -17.66
C ARG A 90 1.68 8.31 -16.77
N LEU A 91 1.61 7.54 -15.69
CA LEU A 91 2.80 7.16 -14.91
C LEU A 91 3.88 6.54 -15.80
N ALA A 92 3.53 5.81 -16.86
CA ALA A 92 4.49 5.21 -17.78
C ALA A 92 5.39 6.24 -18.50
N SER A 93 4.93 7.49 -18.66
CA SER A 93 5.72 8.56 -19.29
C SER A 93 6.40 9.50 -18.29
N VAL A 94 6.11 9.37 -16.99
CA VAL A 94 6.66 10.23 -15.94
C VAL A 94 8.18 10.11 -15.84
N GLU A 95 8.74 8.92 -16.07
CA GLU A 95 10.19 8.70 -15.94
C GLU A 95 11.02 9.67 -16.79
N ASN A 96 10.61 9.92 -18.03
CA ASN A 96 11.35 10.82 -18.93
C ASN A 96 11.34 12.25 -18.41
N ARG A 97 10.24 12.67 -17.76
CA ARG A 97 10.14 13.99 -17.14
C ARG A 97 11.00 14.09 -15.87
N LEU A 98 11.01 13.03 -15.05
CA LEU A 98 11.80 13.00 -13.82
C LEU A 98 13.30 13.05 -14.09
N ARG A 99 13.76 12.65 -15.28
CA ARG A 99 15.18 12.72 -15.68
C ARG A 99 15.65 14.12 -16.07
N ASP A 100 14.76 15.11 -16.16
CA ASP A 100 15.16 16.50 -16.43
C ASP A 100 15.86 17.10 -15.19
N PRO A 101 17.19 17.30 -15.22
CA PRO A 101 17.91 17.76 -14.04
C PRO A 101 17.63 19.22 -13.69
N ALA A 102 17.09 20.01 -14.63
CA ALA A 102 16.70 21.40 -14.37
C ALA A 102 15.44 21.47 -13.49
N VAL A 103 14.58 20.45 -13.57
CA VAL A 103 13.33 20.37 -12.78
C VAL A 103 13.50 19.46 -11.57
N TYR A 104 14.23 18.35 -11.72
CA TYR A 104 14.42 17.32 -10.69
C TYR A 104 15.90 17.03 -10.47
N PRO A 105 16.58 17.81 -9.61
CA PRO A 105 17.99 17.55 -9.27
C PRO A 105 18.21 16.17 -8.62
N ILE A 106 17.19 15.64 -7.93
CA ILE A 106 17.22 14.31 -7.29
C ILE A 106 15.97 13.51 -7.73
N PRO A 107 15.99 12.89 -8.92
CA PRO A 107 14.82 12.23 -9.50
C PRO A 107 14.23 11.10 -8.66
N ILE A 108 15.06 10.40 -7.88
CA ILE A 108 14.68 9.26 -7.03
C ILE A 108 13.92 9.71 -5.77
N GLY A 109 14.09 10.96 -5.33
CA GLY A 109 13.62 11.46 -4.03
C GLY A 109 12.34 12.30 -4.08
N VAL A 110 11.64 12.36 -5.22
CA VAL A 110 10.50 13.27 -5.40
C VAL A 110 9.37 12.94 -4.42
N LEU A 111 9.01 11.66 -4.27
CA LEU A 111 7.99 11.27 -3.30
C LEU A 111 8.48 11.35 -1.85
N LYS A 112 9.77 11.10 -1.60
CA LYS A 112 10.35 11.17 -0.24
C LYS A 112 10.06 12.52 0.44
N ASN A 113 10.19 13.61 -0.30
CA ASN A 113 9.98 14.96 0.21
C ASN A 113 8.49 15.30 0.41
N LYS A 114 7.59 14.56 -0.24
CA LYS A 114 6.14 14.83 -0.24
C LYS A 114 5.39 13.98 0.76
N VAL A 115 5.77 12.71 0.91
CA VAL A 115 5.11 11.76 1.81
C VAL A 115 5.75 11.82 3.20
N ARG A 116 5.31 12.81 3.97
CA ARG A 116 5.85 13.13 5.29
C ARG A 116 5.36 12.14 6.35
N LYS A 117 6.16 11.93 7.41
CA LYS A 117 5.84 11.04 8.54
C LYS A 117 4.70 11.57 9.43
N ASP A 118 4.34 12.85 9.32
CA ASP A 118 3.31 13.51 10.12
C ASP A 118 1.93 13.52 9.47
N LEU A 119 1.77 12.89 8.30
CA LEU A 119 0.46 12.67 7.68
C LEU A 119 -0.49 11.96 8.68
N PRO A 120 -1.80 12.27 8.68
CA PRO A 120 -2.76 11.81 9.69
C PRO A 120 -3.21 10.34 9.50
N PHE A 121 -2.27 9.46 9.19
CA PHE A 121 -2.46 8.04 8.93
C PHE A 121 -1.52 7.20 9.81
N ASP A 122 -1.92 5.96 10.05
CA ASP A 122 -1.09 4.98 10.73
C ASP A 122 -0.10 4.34 9.77
N PHE A 123 -0.60 4.03 8.57
CA PHE A 123 0.18 3.40 7.51
C PHE A 123 0.03 4.17 6.20
N VAL A 124 1.12 4.24 5.45
CA VAL A 124 1.12 4.55 4.02
C VAL A 124 1.58 3.30 3.28
N ILE A 125 0.78 2.80 2.34
CA ILE A 125 1.09 1.61 1.55
C ILE A 125 1.30 2.03 0.10
N PHE A 126 2.42 1.64 -0.50
CA PHE A 126 2.69 1.84 -1.92
C PHE A 126 2.59 0.52 -2.70
N ASP A 127 1.70 0.47 -3.69
CA ASP A 127 1.69 -0.59 -4.72
C ASP A 127 2.61 -0.17 -5.87
N THR A 128 3.62 -0.98 -6.17
CA THR A 128 4.66 -0.64 -7.15
C THR A 128 4.51 -1.45 -8.44
N PRO A 129 4.92 -0.90 -9.61
CA PRO A 129 4.86 -1.63 -10.86
C PRO A 129 5.83 -2.84 -10.88
N PRO A 130 5.64 -3.81 -11.79
CA PRO A 130 6.57 -4.92 -11.99
C PRO A 130 7.82 -4.49 -12.76
N SER A 131 8.47 -3.41 -12.31
CA SER A 131 9.70 -2.87 -12.90
C SER A 131 10.54 -2.20 -11.82
N LEU A 132 11.86 -2.21 -12.00
CA LEU A 132 12.80 -1.48 -11.14
C LEU A 132 13.02 -0.05 -11.67
N SER A 133 11.91 0.61 -11.98
CA SER A 133 11.84 1.96 -12.56
C SER A 133 12.14 3.08 -11.57
N LEU A 134 12.28 4.32 -12.08
CA LEU A 134 12.29 5.53 -11.24
C LEU A 134 11.03 5.67 -10.39
N ILE A 135 9.89 5.13 -10.83
CA ILE A 135 8.64 5.16 -10.06
C ILE A 135 8.77 4.25 -8.83
N THR A 136 9.27 3.03 -9.02
CA THR A 136 9.56 2.09 -7.92
C THR A 136 10.60 2.69 -6.96
N MET A 137 11.68 3.28 -7.48
CA MET A 137 12.68 3.96 -6.63
C MET A 137 12.09 5.13 -5.84
N ASN A 138 11.14 5.89 -6.40
CA ASN A 138 10.43 6.94 -5.68
C ASN A 138 9.52 6.41 -4.57
N ALA A 139 8.80 5.32 -4.82
CA ALA A 139 8.01 4.67 -3.77
C ALA A 139 8.92 4.14 -2.65
N LEU A 140 10.05 3.51 -3.00
CA LEU A 140 11.03 3.03 -2.03
C LEU A 140 11.68 4.17 -1.24
N SER A 141 12.02 5.29 -1.88
CA SER A 141 12.64 6.45 -1.22
C SER A 141 11.70 7.12 -0.22
N ALA A 142 10.40 7.01 -0.45
CA ALA A 142 9.35 7.50 0.44
C ALA A 142 8.97 6.52 1.56
N SER A 143 9.50 5.30 1.55
CA SER A 143 9.15 4.25 2.50
C SER A 143 10.18 4.09 3.61
N ASP A 144 9.68 3.69 4.78
CA ASP A 144 10.51 3.20 5.89
C ASP A 144 10.83 1.71 5.70
N TYR A 145 9.89 0.98 5.09
CA TYR A 145 9.98 -0.47 4.92
C TYR A 145 9.59 -0.95 3.53
N VAL A 146 10.11 -2.10 3.14
CA VAL A 146 9.65 -2.85 1.96
C VAL A 146 9.24 -4.27 2.32
N ILE A 147 8.08 -4.70 1.83
CA ILE A 147 7.67 -6.11 1.79
C ILE A 147 7.91 -6.61 0.38
N VAL A 148 8.51 -7.81 0.26
CA VAL A 148 8.89 -8.41 -1.02
C VAL A 148 8.04 -9.66 -1.28
N PRO A 149 6.94 -9.57 -2.06
CA PRO A 149 6.12 -10.74 -2.39
C PRO A 149 6.85 -11.66 -3.37
N MET A 150 6.90 -12.95 -3.05
CA MET A 150 7.55 -13.99 -3.86
C MET A 150 6.65 -15.22 -3.97
N GLU A 151 6.48 -15.75 -5.18
CA GLU A 151 5.64 -16.94 -5.37
C GLU A 151 6.35 -18.20 -4.85
N SER A 152 5.70 -19.03 -4.03
CA SER A 152 6.35 -20.22 -3.45
C SER A 152 6.56 -21.38 -4.43
N GLY A 153 5.83 -21.40 -5.54
CA GLY A 153 5.69 -22.56 -6.43
C GLY A 153 6.58 -22.57 -7.67
N SER A 154 7.42 -21.55 -7.89
CA SER A 154 8.30 -21.46 -9.06
C SER A 154 9.77 -21.58 -8.66
N GLY A 155 10.55 -22.45 -9.31
CA GLY A 155 12.00 -22.56 -9.06
C GLY A 155 12.78 -21.28 -9.36
N PHE A 156 12.19 -20.38 -10.17
CA PHE A 156 12.69 -19.06 -10.53
C PHE A 156 12.22 -17.94 -9.58
N SER A 157 11.90 -18.25 -8.32
CA SER A 157 11.36 -17.25 -7.39
C SER A 157 12.44 -16.35 -6.79
N PHE A 158 13.70 -16.79 -6.77
CA PHE A 158 14.84 -15.97 -6.34
C PHE A 158 15.37 -15.05 -7.45
N ASP A 159 15.05 -15.33 -8.71
CA ASP A 159 15.44 -14.48 -9.82
C ASP A 159 14.82 -13.08 -9.66
N GLY A 160 15.69 -12.08 -9.53
CA GLY A 160 15.29 -10.69 -9.33
C GLY A 160 15.24 -10.21 -7.89
N LEU A 161 15.52 -11.08 -6.93
CA LEU A 161 15.74 -10.66 -5.56
C LEU A 161 17.04 -9.84 -5.44
N ASP A 162 18.13 -10.30 -6.05
CA ASP A 162 19.41 -9.59 -6.02
C ASP A 162 19.30 -8.22 -6.72
N ASP A 163 18.57 -8.14 -7.83
CA ASP A 163 18.28 -6.87 -8.50
C ASP A 163 17.50 -5.91 -7.58
N LEU A 164 16.49 -6.40 -6.86
CA LEU A 164 15.75 -5.60 -5.89
C LEU A 164 16.65 -5.13 -4.73
N LEU A 165 17.51 -6.00 -4.21
CA LEU A 165 18.48 -5.63 -3.16
C LEU A 165 19.44 -4.53 -3.64
N ASN A 166 19.90 -4.61 -4.89
CA ASN A 166 20.72 -3.57 -5.51
C ASN A 166 19.98 -2.23 -5.62
N ILE A 167 18.69 -2.26 -5.96
CA ILE A 167 17.86 -1.05 -5.99
C ILE A 167 17.65 -0.45 -4.60
N ILE A 168 17.38 -1.29 -3.59
CA ILE A 168 17.25 -0.82 -2.20
C ILE A 168 18.54 -0.11 -1.77
N SER A 169 19.70 -0.72 -2.03
CA SER A 169 21.01 -0.11 -1.77
C SER A 169 21.20 1.22 -2.52
N THR A 170 20.82 1.26 -3.79
CA THR A 170 20.87 2.49 -4.61
C THR A 170 20.01 3.60 -4.01
N VAL A 171 18.78 3.28 -3.58
CA VAL A 171 17.85 4.24 -2.96
C VAL A 171 18.39 4.73 -1.61
N GLN A 172 18.88 3.82 -0.77
CA GLN A 172 19.51 4.16 0.51
C GLN A 172 20.67 5.15 0.31
N GLY A 173 21.57 4.88 -0.65
CA GLY A 173 22.72 5.74 -0.94
C GLY A 173 22.37 7.07 -1.60
N SER A 174 21.42 7.08 -2.56
CA SER A 174 21.12 8.26 -3.38
C SER A 174 20.39 9.36 -2.61
N VAL A 175 19.54 9.00 -1.65
CA VAL A 175 18.70 9.96 -0.93
C VAL A 175 18.85 9.89 0.58
N GLN A 176 19.77 9.08 1.11
CA GLN A 176 19.87 8.77 2.56
C GLN A 176 18.51 8.28 3.09
N ALA A 177 17.88 7.33 2.39
CA ALA A 177 16.62 6.74 2.81
C ALA A 177 16.86 5.76 3.96
N ASP A 178 16.09 5.92 5.03
CA ASP A 178 15.99 4.96 6.13
C ASP A 178 15.00 3.86 5.72
N LEU A 179 15.40 3.08 4.71
CA LEU A 179 14.60 2.01 4.10
C LEU A 179 15.15 0.66 4.54
N SER A 180 14.31 -0.19 5.11
CA SER A 180 14.69 -1.55 5.51
C SER A 180 13.74 -2.61 4.94
N ILE A 181 14.21 -3.83 4.77
CA ILE A 181 13.34 -4.95 4.39
C ILE A 181 12.54 -5.35 5.63
N LEU A 182 11.23 -5.16 5.60
CA LEU A 182 10.36 -5.64 6.68
C LEU A 182 10.13 -7.14 6.60
N GLY A 183 10.03 -7.63 5.37
CA GLY A 183 10.32 -9.03 5.10
C GLY A 183 9.88 -9.55 3.75
N VAL A 184 10.34 -10.77 3.46
CA VAL A 184 9.91 -11.51 2.26
C VAL A 184 8.61 -12.24 2.55
N LEU A 185 7.59 -11.98 1.73
CA LEU A 185 6.26 -12.58 1.84
C LEU A 185 6.09 -13.67 0.79
N LEU A 186 5.90 -14.91 1.23
CA LEU A 186 5.61 -16.01 0.33
C LEU A 186 4.13 -16.04 -0.06
N THR A 187 3.85 -15.89 -1.36
CA THR A 187 2.51 -15.88 -1.94
C THR A 187 2.22 -17.16 -2.71
N LYS A 188 0.92 -17.44 -2.90
CA LYS A 188 0.39 -18.67 -3.51
C LYS A 188 1.03 -19.93 -2.91
N HIS A 189 1.26 -19.92 -1.60
CA HIS A 189 1.92 -21.00 -0.90
C HIS A 189 1.00 -22.21 -0.78
N ASP A 190 1.55 -23.41 -1.00
CA ASP A 190 0.88 -24.68 -0.73
C ASP A 190 1.81 -25.56 0.11
N ALA A 191 1.56 -25.61 1.41
CA ALA A 191 2.36 -26.35 2.38
C ALA A 191 2.37 -27.87 2.13
N ARG A 192 1.56 -28.40 1.21
CA ARG A 192 1.56 -29.83 0.82
C ARG A 192 2.57 -30.14 -0.28
N ARG A 193 3.10 -29.12 -0.96
CA ARG A 193 4.03 -29.28 -2.08
C ARG A 193 5.48 -29.13 -1.61
N ASN A 194 6.30 -30.15 -1.87
CA ASN A 194 7.72 -30.16 -1.52
C ASN A 194 8.48 -28.93 -2.03
N VAL A 195 8.18 -28.46 -3.25
CA VAL A 195 8.81 -27.24 -3.81
C VAL A 195 8.51 -26.00 -2.97
N CYS A 196 7.27 -25.86 -2.48
CA CYS A 196 6.88 -24.71 -1.66
C CYS A 196 7.54 -24.76 -0.28
N GLN A 197 7.63 -25.95 0.32
CA GLN A 197 8.35 -26.16 1.59
C GLN A 197 9.85 -25.87 1.45
N ALA A 198 10.47 -26.32 0.36
CA ALA A 198 11.89 -26.05 0.10
C ALA A 198 12.17 -24.56 -0.10
N VAL A 199 11.34 -23.86 -0.88
CA VAL A 199 11.45 -22.39 -1.05
C VAL A 199 11.23 -21.67 0.28
N PHE A 200 10.26 -22.10 1.09
CA PHE A 200 10.04 -21.53 2.42
C PHE A 200 11.30 -21.60 3.28
N GLN A 201 11.90 -22.78 3.39
CA GLN A 201 13.09 -22.95 4.20
C GLN A 201 14.27 -22.13 3.66
N MET A 202 14.46 -22.10 2.33
CA MET A 202 15.53 -21.32 1.70
C MET A 202 15.40 -19.81 1.96
N VAL A 203 14.18 -19.25 1.83
CA VAL A 203 13.94 -17.84 2.13
C VAL A 203 14.15 -17.56 3.62
N LYS A 204 13.64 -18.43 4.49
CA LYS A 204 13.81 -18.31 5.95
C LYS A 204 15.29 -18.31 6.35
N ASP A 205 16.09 -19.24 5.80
CA ASP A 205 17.52 -19.34 6.09
C ASP A 205 18.30 -18.12 5.56
N ARG A 206 17.92 -17.59 4.40
CA ARG A 206 18.57 -16.44 3.77
C ARG A 206 18.27 -15.13 4.49
N PHE A 207 17.01 -14.89 4.86
CA PHE A 207 16.55 -13.62 5.40
C PHE A 207 16.48 -13.56 6.91
N LYS A 208 16.49 -14.72 7.59
CA LYS A 208 16.50 -14.83 9.06
C LYS A 208 15.40 -13.96 9.70
N GLU A 209 15.80 -12.87 10.36
CA GLU A 209 14.88 -11.95 11.04
C GLU A 209 13.97 -11.17 10.06
N ASP A 210 14.44 -10.95 8.81
CA ASP A 210 13.69 -10.27 7.74
C ASP A 210 12.78 -11.24 6.95
N PHE A 211 12.46 -12.41 7.50
CA PHE A 211 11.50 -13.34 6.94
C PHE A 211 10.12 -13.15 7.58
N LEU A 212 9.04 -13.04 6.79
CA LEU A 212 7.67 -13.06 7.34
C LEU A 212 7.22 -14.50 7.53
N GLU A 213 6.82 -14.85 8.75
CA GLU A 213 6.34 -16.20 9.06
C GLU A 213 4.98 -16.48 8.42
N THR A 214 4.17 -15.44 8.26
CA THR A 214 2.91 -15.54 7.53
C THR A 214 3.15 -15.77 6.04
N THR A 215 2.49 -16.77 5.47
CA THR A 215 2.42 -17.00 4.01
C THR A 215 1.00 -16.81 3.51
N ILE A 216 0.85 -16.42 2.23
CA ILE A 216 -0.46 -16.28 1.59
C ILE A 216 -0.77 -17.54 0.79
N SER A 217 -1.78 -18.27 1.21
CA SER A 217 -2.21 -19.51 0.57
C SER A 217 -2.71 -19.29 -0.86
N MET A 218 -2.52 -20.28 -1.73
CA MET A 218 -3.24 -20.30 -3.01
C MET A 218 -4.75 -20.38 -2.77
N SER A 219 -5.51 -19.46 -3.37
CA SER A 219 -6.96 -19.33 -3.13
C SER A 219 -7.71 -18.99 -4.40
N THR A 220 -8.71 -19.81 -4.75
CA THR A 220 -9.65 -19.53 -5.84
C THR A 220 -10.57 -18.35 -5.48
N SER A 221 -10.90 -18.17 -4.19
CA SER A 221 -11.66 -16.99 -3.72
C SER A 221 -10.89 -15.69 -3.96
N ALA A 222 -9.56 -15.68 -3.81
CA ALA A 222 -8.76 -14.49 -4.11
C ALA A 222 -8.82 -14.11 -5.60
N GLN A 223 -8.72 -15.10 -6.50
CA GLN A 223 -8.84 -14.88 -7.95
C GLN A 223 -10.24 -14.36 -8.33
N LYS A 224 -11.30 -14.91 -7.73
CA LYS A 224 -12.68 -14.45 -7.97
C LYS A 224 -12.90 -13.04 -7.43
N ALA A 225 -12.34 -12.71 -6.26
CA ALA A 225 -12.42 -11.37 -5.69
C ALA A 225 -11.81 -10.33 -6.64
N GLU A 226 -10.62 -10.61 -7.19
CA GLU A 226 -9.98 -9.72 -8.18
C GLU A 226 -10.86 -9.49 -9.42
N LEU A 227 -11.49 -10.56 -9.96
CA LEU A 227 -12.41 -10.45 -11.11
C LEU A 227 -13.64 -9.60 -10.79
N GLN A 228 -14.16 -9.69 -9.57
CA GLN A 228 -15.29 -8.88 -9.08
C GLN A 228 -14.87 -7.51 -8.55
N ARG A 229 -13.58 -7.17 -8.66
CA ARG A 229 -12.97 -5.96 -8.11
C ARG A 229 -13.24 -5.80 -6.62
N ASP A 230 -13.21 -6.87 -5.84
CA ASP A 230 -13.31 -6.86 -4.39
C ASP A 230 -12.02 -7.31 -3.72
N THR A 231 -11.83 -6.90 -2.47
CA THR A 231 -10.79 -7.50 -1.62
C THR A 231 -11.21 -8.91 -1.23
N VAL A 232 -10.25 -9.82 -0.98
CA VAL A 232 -10.60 -11.20 -0.61
C VAL A 232 -11.37 -11.24 0.71
N LEU A 233 -11.09 -10.30 1.62
CA LEU A 233 -11.80 -10.15 2.89
C LEU A 233 -13.22 -9.57 2.74
N GLN A 234 -13.53 -8.91 1.63
CA GLN A 234 -14.92 -8.52 1.31
C GLN A 234 -15.66 -9.67 0.64
N PHE A 235 -15.01 -10.32 -0.32
CA PHE A 235 -15.58 -11.39 -1.12
C PHE A 235 -15.85 -12.66 -0.30
N ASP A 236 -14.85 -13.16 0.45
CA ASP A 236 -14.96 -14.38 1.24
C ASP A 236 -14.09 -14.29 2.50
N ARG A 237 -14.70 -13.86 3.61
CA ARG A 237 -14.03 -13.72 4.91
C ARG A 237 -13.51 -15.04 5.50
N LYS A 238 -14.03 -16.19 5.07
CA LYS A 238 -13.72 -17.49 5.68
C LYS A 238 -12.63 -18.26 4.95
N CYS A 239 -12.29 -17.88 3.71
CA CYS A 239 -11.23 -18.54 2.96
C CYS A 239 -9.85 -18.42 3.64
N SER A 240 -8.91 -19.28 3.24
CA SER A 240 -7.52 -19.26 3.72
C SER A 240 -6.87 -17.89 3.51
N ALA A 241 -6.85 -17.36 2.28
CA ALA A 241 -6.21 -16.08 1.98
C ALA A 241 -6.73 -14.90 2.83
N SER A 242 -8.02 -14.86 3.17
CA SER A 242 -8.55 -13.83 4.08
C SER A 242 -7.99 -13.93 5.48
N ARG A 243 -7.84 -15.15 6.01
CA ARG A 243 -7.19 -15.38 7.31
C ARG A 243 -5.71 -15.04 7.24
N ASP A 244 -5.04 -15.43 6.17
CA ASP A 244 -3.62 -15.18 5.96
C ASP A 244 -3.30 -13.68 5.92
N TYR A 245 -4.11 -12.86 5.24
CA TYR A 245 -3.92 -11.40 5.24
C TYR A 245 -4.21 -10.73 6.60
N LEU A 246 -5.15 -11.26 7.39
CA LEU A 246 -5.35 -10.81 8.77
C LEU A 246 -4.14 -11.14 9.66
N MET A 247 -3.58 -12.35 9.50
CA MET A 247 -2.35 -12.75 10.19
C MET A 247 -1.16 -11.90 9.76
N LEU A 248 -1.02 -11.60 8.47
CA LEU A 248 0.03 -10.73 7.95
C LEU A 248 -0.06 -9.33 8.55
N ALA A 249 -1.27 -8.74 8.61
CA ALA A 249 -1.47 -7.44 9.23
C ALA A 249 -1.10 -7.45 10.72
N GLN A 250 -1.45 -8.52 11.44
CA GLN A 250 -1.08 -8.69 12.85
C GLN A 250 0.44 -8.81 13.03
N GLU A 251 1.11 -9.59 12.17
CA GLU A 251 2.56 -9.74 12.18
C GLU A 251 3.26 -8.40 11.93
N VAL A 252 2.85 -7.66 10.90
CA VAL A 252 3.38 -6.32 10.57
C VAL A 252 3.22 -5.36 11.76
N VAL A 253 2.02 -5.28 12.33
CA VAL A 253 1.73 -4.41 13.49
C VAL A 253 2.60 -4.77 14.70
N THR A 254 2.77 -6.07 14.95
CA THR A 254 3.54 -6.58 16.10
C THR A 254 5.03 -6.27 15.95
N ARG A 255 5.61 -6.55 14.78
CA ARG A 255 7.03 -6.25 14.48
C ARG A 255 7.34 -4.77 14.63
N LEU A 256 6.44 -3.92 14.12
CA LEU A 256 6.63 -2.46 14.09
C LEU A 256 6.11 -1.74 15.33
N LYS A 257 5.48 -2.45 16.28
CA LYS A 257 4.94 -1.91 17.55
C LYS A 257 4.01 -0.70 17.34
N VAL A 258 3.17 -0.77 16.31
CA VAL A 258 2.35 0.37 15.86
C VAL A 258 1.21 0.61 16.84
N LYS A 259 0.97 1.88 17.18
CA LYS A 259 -0.20 2.32 17.94
C LYS A 259 -1.11 3.16 17.04
N PRO A 260 -2.43 2.93 17.04
CA PRO A 260 -3.35 3.73 16.23
C PRO A 260 -3.27 5.23 16.57
N VAL A 261 -3.28 6.08 15.56
CA VAL A 261 -3.50 7.52 15.65
C VAL A 261 -4.93 7.67 16.20
N THR A 262 -5.00 7.96 17.49
CA THR A 262 -6.24 8.05 18.25
C THR A 262 -7.24 8.99 17.57
N LYS A 263 -8.53 8.64 17.63
CA LYS A 263 -9.59 9.59 17.29
C LYS A 263 -9.48 10.77 18.24
N THR A 264 -9.34 11.99 17.71
CA THR A 264 -9.68 13.19 18.47
C THR A 264 -11.12 13.00 18.97
N LYS A 265 -11.30 12.88 20.29
CA LYS A 265 -12.63 13.01 20.90
C LYS A 265 -13.00 14.50 20.83
N GLY A 266 -14.17 14.81 20.26
CA GLY A 266 -14.73 16.16 20.11
C GLY A 266 -14.74 16.55 18.64
N GLU A 267 -15.88 16.73 17.97
CA GLU A 267 -17.06 17.45 18.41
C GLU A 267 -18.30 16.56 18.48
N GLY A 268 -18.98 16.60 19.63
CA GLY A 268 -20.35 16.14 19.71
C GLY A 268 -21.20 17.08 18.85
N THR A 269 -21.85 16.55 17.83
CA THR A 269 -22.99 17.19 17.18
C THR A 269 -24.04 17.44 18.28
N ARG A 270 -24.04 18.65 18.86
CA ARG A 270 -25.25 19.19 19.49
C ARG A 270 -26.24 19.32 18.35
N VAL A 271 -27.16 18.36 18.26
CA VAL A 271 -28.44 18.59 17.59
C VAL A 271 -29.08 19.73 18.37
N VAL A 272 -28.99 20.94 17.81
CA VAL A 272 -29.84 22.05 18.22
C VAL A 272 -31.24 21.62 17.84
N THR A 273 -31.99 21.16 18.83
CA THR A 273 -33.45 21.07 18.72
C THR A 273 -33.93 22.51 18.82
N GLU A 274 -34.20 23.13 17.67
CA GLU A 274 -34.99 24.35 17.63
C GLU A 274 -36.35 24.02 18.24
N SER A 275 -36.58 24.56 19.44
CA SER A 275 -37.90 24.66 20.03
C SER A 275 -38.61 25.79 19.32
N VAL A 276 -39.44 25.45 18.35
CA VAL A 276 -40.43 26.38 17.81
C VAL A 276 -41.40 26.68 18.95
N THR A 277 -41.27 27.88 19.49
CA THR A 277 -42.23 28.47 20.41
C THR A 277 -43.34 29.07 19.53
N GLU A 278 -44.51 28.44 19.55
CA GLU A 278 -45.73 29.03 18.99
C GLU A 278 -46.16 30.20 19.87
N GLU A 279 -46.09 31.42 19.33
CA GLU A 279 -46.75 32.58 19.93
C GLU A 279 -48.27 32.49 19.71
N PRO A 280 -49.09 32.85 20.71
CA PRO A 280 -50.54 32.84 20.58
C PRO A 280 -51.03 34.05 19.78
N VAL A 281 -51.80 33.80 18.73
CA VAL A 281 -52.53 34.81 17.96
C VAL A 281 -53.56 35.48 18.89
N GLN A 282 -53.35 36.77 19.19
CA GLN A 282 -54.35 37.61 19.85
C GLN A 282 -55.49 37.90 18.87
N VAL A 283 -56.72 37.59 19.32
CA VAL A 283 -57.96 38.04 18.69
C VAL A 283 -58.28 39.42 19.25
N GLY A 284 -58.34 40.41 18.39
CA GLY A 284 -58.92 41.74 18.61
C GLY A 284 -59.85 42.08 17.46
#